data_AF-A0A832HQR0-F1
#
_entry.id   AF-A0A832HQR0-F1
#
_cell.length_a   1.000
_cell.length_b   1.000
_cell.length_c   1.000
_cell.angle_alpha   90.00
_cell.angle_beta   90.00
_cell.angle_gamma   90.00
#
_symmetry.space_group_name_H-M   'P 1'
#
loop_
_entity.id
_entity.type
_entity.pdbx_description
1 polymer ?
#
loop_
_entity_poly.entity_id
_entity_poly.type
_entity_poly.pdbx_seq_one_letter_code
_entity_poly.pdbx_strand_id
1 'polypeptide(L)'
;MSARHPRQGTLHRYSAKRMLKPVNFFFMAPNAKSVALVGEFNDWNPQTHPMHRCPDGSWSIQIQLHHGHHMYRFLVDGEPALDPRAHGVVRSEQHGRVSVVAVS
;
A
#
# COMPACT_ATOMS: atom_id res chain seq x y z
N MET A 1 -19.41 32.87 -42.98
CA MET A 1 -19.32 33.45 -41.61
C MET A 1 -19.86 32.42 -40.63
N SER A 2 -18.98 31.64 -39.97
CA SER A 2 -18.75 31.60 -38.50
C SER A 2 -20.00 31.80 -37.62
N ALA A 3 -20.29 31.02 -36.56
CA ALA A 3 -19.58 29.91 -35.93
C ALA A 3 -20.47 29.11 -34.94
N ARG A 4 -20.25 27.79 -34.93
CA ARG A 4 -20.25 26.75 -33.85
C ARG A 4 -20.83 27.08 -32.45
N HIS A 5 -21.64 26.13 -31.96
CA HIS A 5 -21.65 25.61 -30.58
C HIS A 5 -21.29 24.11 -30.62
N PRO A 6 -20.91 23.41 -29.54
CA PRO A 6 -20.65 23.84 -28.16
C PRO A 6 -19.19 23.57 -27.69
N ARG A 7 -18.80 24.13 -26.54
CA ARG A 7 -17.61 23.72 -25.79
C ARG A 7 -17.95 22.49 -24.95
N GLN A 8 -17.37 21.34 -25.28
CA GLN A 8 -17.25 20.22 -24.35
C GLN A 8 -15.82 19.68 -24.40
N GLY A 9 -15.33 19.31 -23.21
CA GLY A 9 -14.02 18.69 -23.04
C GLY A 9 -13.20 19.37 -21.94
N THR A 10 -13.71 19.43 -20.72
CA THR A 10 -12.80 19.47 -19.56
C THR A 10 -11.98 18.18 -19.63
N LEU A 11 -10.75 18.27 -20.16
CA LEU A 11 -9.77 17.19 -20.16
C LEU A 11 -9.43 16.89 -18.71
N HIS A 12 -10.27 16.05 -18.14
CA HIS A 12 -10.18 15.62 -16.78
C HIS A 12 -8.89 14.83 -16.62
N ARG A 13 -8.28 15.03 -15.46
CA ARG A 13 -7.08 14.39 -14.91
C ARG A 13 -7.33 12.87 -14.67
N TYR A 14 -7.97 12.17 -15.62
CA TYR A 14 -8.72 10.93 -15.44
C TYR A 14 -7.90 9.63 -15.51
N SER A 15 -6.60 9.64 -15.79
CA SER A 15 -5.85 8.37 -15.90
C SER A 15 -4.95 8.07 -14.69
N ALA A 16 -4.08 9.00 -14.28
CA ALA A 16 -3.08 8.74 -13.24
C ALA A 16 -3.68 8.29 -11.91
N LYS A 17 -4.80 8.88 -11.45
CA LYS A 17 -5.41 8.50 -10.16
C LYS A 17 -6.00 7.07 -10.15
N ARG A 18 -6.23 6.46 -11.31
CA ARG A 18 -6.74 5.09 -11.46
C ARG A 18 -5.68 4.10 -11.94
N MET A 19 -4.47 4.55 -12.23
CA MET A 19 -3.38 3.65 -12.58
C MET A 19 -2.92 2.90 -11.33
N LEU A 20 -2.92 1.58 -11.44
CA LEU A 20 -2.32 0.71 -10.45
C LEU A 20 -0.82 0.62 -10.73
N LYS A 21 -0.01 0.70 -9.68
CA LYS A 21 1.43 0.50 -9.72
C LYS A 21 1.79 -0.68 -8.81
N PRO A 22 2.62 -1.62 -9.29
CA PRO A 22 3.15 -2.67 -8.45
C PRO A 22 4.08 -2.05 -7.41
N VAL A 23 3.82 -2.32 -6.13
CA VAL A 23 4.65 -1.92 -5.00
C VAL A 23 5.11 -3.18 -4.27
N ASN A 24 6.43 -3.33 -4.15
CA ASN A 24 7.02 -4.44 -3.43
C ASN A 24 7.19 -4.06 -1.96
N PHE A 25 6.59 -4.85 -1.08
CA PHE A 25 6.80 -4.77 0.35
C PHE A 25 7.80 -5.85 0.77
N PHE A 26 8.67 -5.48 1.71
CA PHE A 26 9.74 -6.33 2.21
C PHE A 26 9.85 -6.18 3.72
N PHE A 27 10.02 -7.28 4.44
CA PHE A 27 10.25 -7.25 5.88
C PHE A 27 11.27 -8.31 6.31
N MET A 28 12.23 -7.92 7.15
CA MET A 28 13.26 -8.83 7.66
C MET A 28 12.79 -9.44 8.98
N ALA A 29 12.44 -10.73 8.99
CA ALA A 29 12.02 -11.44 10.20
C ALA A 29 12.38 -12.93 10.10
N PRO A 30 13.67 -13.29 10.29
CA PRO A 30 14.16 -14.63 9.99
C PRO A 30 13.53 -15.70 10.90
N ASN A 31 13.15 -15.33 12.12
CA ASN A 31 12.58 -16.21 13.12
C ASN A 31 11.04 -16.23 13.13
N ALA A 32 10.38 -15.42 12.30
CA ALA A 32 8.93 -15.38 12.24
C ALA A 32 8.38 -16.67 11.60
N LYS A 33 7.20 -17.10 12.04
CA LYS A 33 6.45 -18.21 11.45
C LYS A 33 5.52 -17.74 10.34
N SER A 34 5.04 -16.51 10.46
CA SER A 34 4.13 -15.87 9.51
C SER A 34 4.34 -14.37 9.48
N VAL A 35 4.22 -13.79 8.30
CA VAL A 35 4.11 -12.34 8.13
C VAL A 35 2.95 -12.05 7.17
N ALA A 36 2.07 -11.12 7.55
CA ALA A 36 1.01 -10.62 6.69
C ALA A 36 1.12 -9.10 6.52
N LEU A 37 0.72 -8.61 5.36
CA LEU A 37 0.59 -7.18 5.09
C LEU A 37 -0.87 -6.75 5.29
N VAL A 38 -1.10 -5.73 6.12
CA VAL A 38 -2.42 -5.15 6.36
C VAL A 38 -2.41 -3.65 6.15
N GLY A 39 -3.47 -3.11 5.57
CA GLY A 39 -3.58 -1.67 5.31
C GLY A 39 -4.94 -1.29 4.74
N GLU A 40 -5.09 -0.03 4.37
CA GLU A 40 -6.35 0.51 3.83
C GLU A 40 -6.79 -0.20 2.54
N PHE A 41 -5.84 -0.69 1.75
CA PHE A 41 -6.07 -1.39 0.48
C PHE A 41 -6.60 -2.83 0.64
N ASN A 42 -6.64 -3.38 1.85
CA ASN A 42 -7.24 -4.69 2.13
C ASN A 42 -8.10 -4.69 3.40
N ASP A 43 -8.66 -3.53 3.74
CA ASP A 43 -9.52 -3.35 4.92
C ASP A 43 -8.90 -3.86 6.22
N TRP A 44 -7.56 -3.76 6.33
CA TRP A 44 -6.77 -4.26 7.46
C TRP A 44 -6.93 -5.76 7.73
N ASN A 45 -7.31 -6.56 6.72
CA ASN A 45 -7.56 -7.99 6.87
C ASN A 45 -6.26 -8.82 6.72
N PRO A 46 -5.78 -9.52 7.78
CA PRO A 46 -4.57 -10.33 7.73
C PRO A 46 -4.63 -11.51 6.75
N GLN A 47 -5.84 -12.01 6.46
CA GLN A 47 -6.02 -13.20 5.63
C GLN A 47 -5.92 -12.90 4.14
N THR A 48 -6.00 -11.63 3.74
CA THR A 48 -6.02 -11.24 2.32
C THR A 48 -4.62 -11.23 1.71
N HIS A 49 -3.60 -10.84 2.47
CA HIS A 49 -2.23 -10.64 1.96
C HIS A 49 -1.15 -11.26 2.86
N PRO A 50 -1.12 -12.61 3.04
CA PRO A 50 0.03 -13.29 3.63
C PRO A 50 1.27 -13.12 2.73
N MET A 51 2.44 -12.86 3.34
CA MET A 51 3.69 -12.65 2.62
C MET A 51 4.44 -13.96 2.38
N HIS A 52 5.25 -13.99 1.32
CA HIS A 52 6.11 -15.12 1.01
C HIS A 52 7.44 -15.03 1.74
N ARG A 53 7.81 -16.10 2.45
CA ARG A 53 9.13 -16.23 3.09
C ARG A 53 10.20 -16.56 2.06
N CYS A 54 11.25 -15.75 2.02
CA CYS A 54 12.43 -15.94 1.19
C CYS A 54 13.50 -16.78 1.92
N PRO A 55 14.47 -17.39 1.18
CA PRO A 55 15.51 -18.23 1.79
C PRO A 55 16.43 -17.52 2.79
N ASP A 56 16.62 -16.21 2.64
CA ASP A 56 17.42 -15.37 3.54
C ASP A 56 16.69 -14.99 4.84
N GLY A 57 15.47 -15.51 5.03
CA GLY A 57 14.61 -15.22 6.19
C GLY A 57 13.79 -13.94 6.04
N SER A 58 13.87 -13.27 4.89
CA SER A 58 13.03 -12.11 4.61
C SER A 58 11.64 -12.53 4.14
N TRP A 59 10.73 -11.57 4.12
CA TRP A 59 9.36 -11.75 3.68
C TRP A 59 9.05 -10.73 2.60
N SER A 60 8.37 -11.15 1.53
CA SER A 60 8.00 -10.24 0.43
C SER A 60 6.59 -10.47 -0.10
N ILE A 61 6.00 -9.40 -0.63
CA ILE A 61 4.75 -9.44 -1.40
C ILE A 61 4.71 -8.23 -2.34
N GLN A 62 4.09 -8.39 -3.51
CA GLN A 62 3.82 -7.29 -4.44
C GLN A 62 2.33 -6.98 -4.46
N ILE A 63 1.96 -5.73 -4.21
CA ILE A 63 0.57 -5.26 -4.24
C ILE A 63 0.41 -4.19 -5.31
N GLN A 64 -0.72 -4.24 -6.03
CA GLN A 64 -1.12 -3.19 -6.97
C GLN A 64 -1.79 -2.05 -6.20
N LEU A 65 -1.17 -0.87 -6.17
CA LEU A 65 -1.69 0.30 -5.45
C LEU A 65 -1.90 1.47 -6.39
N HIS A 66 -2.93 2.27 -6.13
CA HIS A 66 -3.13 3.54 -6.82
C HIS A 66 -2.11 4.59 -6.37
N HIS A 67 -1.93 5.63 -7.17
CA HIS A 67 -1.15 6.79 -6.75
C HIS A 67 -1.76 7.43 -5.49
N GLY A 68 -0.90 7.80 -4.53
CA GLY A 68 -1.31 8.36 -3.25
C GLY A 68 -0.49 7.85 -2.07
N HIS A 69 -0.92 8.22 -0.88
CA HIS A 69 -0.39 7.68 0.37
C HIS A 69 -1.29 6.55 0.84
N HIS A 70 -0.68 5.43 1.26
CA HIS A 70 -1.41 4.27 1.80
C HIS A 70 -0.86 3.93 3.17
N MET A 71 -1.76 3.77 4.14
CA MET A 71 -1.40 3.32 5.48
C MET A 71 -1.35 1.81 5.57
N TYR A 72 -0.34 1.28 6.25
CA TYR A 72 -0.15 -0.17 6.42
C TYR A 72 0.64 -0.54 7.68
N ARG A 73 0.65 -1.84 7.98
CA ARG A 73 1.53 -2.53 8.93
C ARG A 73 1.88 -3.91 8.42
N PHE A 74 2.95 -4.47 8.99
CA PHE A 74 3.15 -5.91 8.99
C PHE A 74 2.52 -6.51 10.25
N LEU A 75 2.00 -7.72 10.15
CA LEU A 75 1.66 -8.56 11.30
C LEU A 75 2.64 -9.73 11.31
N VAL A 76 3.54 -9.73 12.30
CA VAL A 76 4.59 -10.74 12.47
C VAL A 76 4.13 -11.67 13.58
N ASP A 77 3.78 -12.91 13.22
CA ASP A 77 3.18 -13.87 14.15
C ASP A 77 1.96 -13.32 14.90
N GLY A 78 1.15 -12.50 14.19
CA GLY A 78 -0.04 -11.86 14.73
C GLY A 78 0.21 -10.49 15.38
N GLU A 79 1.47 -10.14 15.67
CA GLU A 79 1.81 -8.90 16.35
C GLU A 79 2.11 -7.75 15.37
N PRO A 80 1.60 -6.53 15.62
CA PRO A 80 1.79 -5.40 14.73
C PRO A 80 3.23 -4.88 14.75
N ALA A 81 3.83 -4.80 13.56
CA ALA A 81 5.15 -4.24 13.33
C ALA A 81 5.07 -3.07 12.33
N LEU A 82 5.78 -1.98 12.67
CA LEU A 82 6.04 -0.88 11.74
C LEU A 82 7.14 -1.29 10.77
N ASP A 83 7.02 -0.83 9.54
CA ASP A 83 8.07 -0.95 8.54
C ASP A 83 9.17 0.10 8.79
N PRO A 84 10.42 -0.30 9.10
CA PRO A 84 11.55 0.61 9.25
C PRO A 84 11.94 1.32 7.94
N ARG A 85 11.48 0.81 6.79
CA ARG A 85 11.75 1.33 5.44
C ARG A 85 10.58 2.14 4.87
N ALA A 86 9.52 2.37 5.66
CA ALA A 86 8.40 3.19 5.23
C ALA A 86 8.83 4.62 4.89
N HIS A 87 8.08 5.27 4.00
CA HIS A 87 8.27 6.69 3.70
C HIS A 87 7.88 7.59 4.89
N GLY A 88 7.06 7.08 5.81
CA GLY A 88 6.72 7.78 7.04
C GLY A 88 5.95 6.89 8.02
N VAL A 89 5.68 7.43 9.19
CA VAL A 89 4.81 6.82 10.20
C VAL A 89 3.84 7.88 10.71
N VAL A 90 2.55 7.55 10.74
CA VAL A 90 1.49 8.44 11.23
C VAL A 90 0.76 7.80 12.40
N ARG A 91 0.08 8.62 13.22
CA ARG A 91 -0.86 8.14 14.22
C ARG A 91 -2.26 8.06 13.60
N SER A 92 -2.80 6.85 13.55
CA SER A 92 -4.21 6.56 13.27
C SER A 92 -4.96 6.41 14.59
N GLU A 93 -6.17 6.96 14.67
CA GLU A 93 -7.02 6.83 15.87
C GLU A 93 -7.42 5.38 16.13
N GLN A 94 -7.72 4.62 15.07
CA GLN A 94 -8.22 3.25 15.18
C GLN A 94 -7.09 2.24 15.34
N HIS A 95 -5.96 2.47 14.69
CA HIS A 95 -4.88 1.48 14.64
C HIS A 95 -3.66 1.89 15.46
N GLY A 96 -3.56 3.12 15.97
CA GLY A 96 -2.33 3.62 16.59
C GLY A 96 -1.28 4.00 15.54
N ARG A 97 0.01 3.75 15.78
CA ARG A 97 1.07 4.12 14.82
C ARG A 97 1.08 3.19 13.60
N VAL A 98 1.00 3.73 12.39
CA VAL A 98 0.99 2.96 11.13
C VAL A 98 2.05 3.49 10.17
N SER A 99 2.61 2.61 9.36
CA SER A 99 3.55 2.97 8.30
C SER A 99 2.81 3.57 7.12
N VAL A 100 3.47 4.47 6.37
CA VAL A 100 2.94 5.10 5.17
C VAL A 100 3.87 4.84 4.00
N VAL A 101 3.29 4.41 2.89
CA VAL A 101 3.98 4.33 1.59
C VAL A 101 3.40 5.38 0.65
N ALA A 102 4.26 6.15 -0.02
CA ALA A 102 3.89 7.07 -1.09
C ALA A 102 4.07 6.37 -2.45
N VAL A 103 3.02 6.39 -3.27
CA VAL A 103 3.03 5.88 -4.64
C VAL A 103 2.84 7.06 -5.59
N SER A 104 3.88 7.39 -6.35
CA SER A 104 3.90 8.44 -7.38
C SER A 104 3.90 7.83 -8.76
#